data_AF-A0A846ADB1-F1
#
_entry.id   AF-A0A846ADB1-F1
#
_cell.length_a   1.000
_cell.length_b   1.000
_cell.length_c   1.000
_cell.angle_alpha   90.00
_cell.angle_beta   90.00
_cell.angle_gamma   90.00
#
_symmetry.space_group_name_H-M   'P 1'
#
loop_
_entity.id
_entity.type
_entity.pdbx_description
1 polymer ?
#
loop_
_entity_poly.entity_id
_entity_poly.type
_entity_poly.pdbx_seq_one_letter_code
_entity_poly.pdbx_strand_id
1 'polypeptide(L)' 'MDQIYVLRKQKNTDREFRYQKGYIKNPIYVDVVEHLFVNIRDYLTSDWEGGINFGLKRGYLI' A
#
# COMPACT_ATOMS: atom_id res chain seq x y z
N MET A 1 2.13 -7.48 -9.31
CA MET A 1 2.49 -7.04 -7.94
C MET A 1 2.30 -5.55 -7.98
N ASP A 2 1.12 -5.10 -7.56
CA ASP A 2 0.66 -3.75 -7.89
C ASP A 2 1.14 -2.74 -6.84
N GLN A 3 1.42 -3.20 -5.61
CA GLN A 3 2.08 -2.40 -4.60
C GLN A 3 2.85 -3.22 -3.55
N ILE A 4 3.96 -2.67 -3.04
CA ILE A 4 4.75 -3.22 -1.93
C ILE A 4 4.78 -2.21 -0.78
N TYR A 5 4.41 -2.64 0.42
CA TYR A 5 4.35 -1.78 1.61
C TYR A 5 5.40 -2.17 2.66
N VAL A 6 6.09 -1.17 3.22
CA VAL A 6 7.02 -1.34 4.34
C VAL A 6 6.39 -0.79 5.62
N LEU A 7 5.70 -1.66 6.37
CA LEU A 7 4.85 -1.30 7.51
C LEU A 7 5.56 -0.50 8.61
N ARG A 8 6.87 -0.73 8.83
CA ARG A 8 7.66 -0.07 9.88
C ARG A 8 8.64 0.98 9.33
N LYS A 9 8.61 1.23 8.01
CA LYS A 9 9.55 2.14 7.32
C LYS A 9 11.01 1.96 7.80
N GLN A 10 11.43 0.71 8.00
CA GLN A 10 12.72 0.36 8.63
C GLN A 10 13.45 -0.67 7.77
N LYS A 11 14.78 -0.51 7.63
CA LYS A 11 15.61 -1.46 6.90
C LYS A 11 15.84 -2.72 7.74
N ASN A 12 16.00 -3.86 7.08
CA ASN A 12 16.26 -5.10 7.80
C ASN A 12 17.64 -5.09 8.48
N THR A 13 18.64 -4.43 7.90
CA THR A 13 20.00 -4.26 8.46
C THR A 13 19.98 -3.61 9.84
N ASP A 14 19.06 -2.67 10.07
CA ASP A 14 18.97 -1.95 11.35
C ASP A 14 18.60 -2.90 12.51
N ARG A 15 18.00 -4.06 12.22
CA ARG A 15 17.62 -5.07 13.23
C ARG A 15 18.82 -5.79 13.82
N GLU A 16 20.00 -5.73 13.20
CA GLU A 16 21.24 -6.31 13.74
C GLU A 16 21.65 -5.59 15.03
N PHE A 17 21.30 -4.32 15.16
CA PHE A 17 21.59 -3.48 16.33
C PHE A 17 20.53 -3.59 17.43
N ARG A 18 19.59 -4.54 17.38
CA ARG A 18 18.43 -4.65 18.30
C ARG A 18 18.78 -4.54 19.78
N TYR A 19 19.95 -5.03 20.18
CA TYR A 19 20.41 -5.03 21.58
C TYR A 19 21.27 -3.82 21.96
N GLN A 20 21.56 -2.93 21.02
CA GLN A 20 22.27 -1.70 21.30
C GLN A 20 21.34 -0.71 22.03
N LYS A 21 21.91 0.02 22.99
CA LYS A 21 21.19 0.94 23.88
C LYS A 21 20.40 2.05 23.13
N GLY A 22 20.81 2.37 21.89
CA GLY A 22 20.17 3.40 21.06
C GLY A 22 19.18 2.87 20.01
N TYR A 23 18.92 1.56 19.96
CA TYR A 23 18.02 1.02 18.95
C TYR A 23 16.56 1.36 19.23
N ILE A 24 15.94 2.07 18.28
CA ILE A 24 14.52 2.42 18.33
C ILE A 24 13.78 1.56 17.30
N LYS A 25 12.86 0.71 17.78
CA LYS A 25 11.99 -0.07 16.92
C LYS A 25 10.82 0.80 16.46
N ASN A 26 10.75 1.08 15.16
CA ASN A 26 9.62 1.81 14.61
C ASN A 26 8.29 1.06 14.84
N PRO A 27 7.20 1.75 15.19
CA PRO A 27 5.87 1.16 15.24
C PRO A 27 5.43 0.74 13.83
N ILE A 28 4.35 -0.04 13.75
CA ILE A 28 3.64 -0.18 12.48
C ILE A 28 2.93 1.15 12.25
N TYR A 29 3.19 1.78 11.12
CA TYR A 29 2.58 3.06 10.82
C TYR A 29 1.14 2.84 10.33
N VAL A 30 0.20 3.55 10.95
CA VAL A 30 -1.24 3.42 10.70
C VAL A 30 -1.60 3.91 9.30
N ASP A 31 -0.95 4.97 8.82
CA ASP A 31 -1.13 5.53 7.46
C ASP A 31 -0.95 4.47 6.37
N VAL A 32 0.05 3.59 6.52
CA VAL A 32 0.33 2.51 5.57
C VAL A 32 -0.80 1.48 5.55
N VAL A 33 -1.34 1.16 6.72
CA VAL A 33 -2.44 0.19 6.87
C VAL A 33 -3.75 0.78 6.35
N GLU A 34 -4.05 2.03 6.70
CA GLU A 34 -5.23 2.75 6.22
C GLU A 34 -5.21 2.91 4.71
N HIS A 35 -4.07 3.29 4.12
CA HIS A 35 -3.94 3.40 2.67
C HIS A 35 -4.18 2.07 1.97
N LEU A 36 -3.59 0.98 2.48
CA LEU A 36 -3.82 -0.37 1.94
C LEU A 36 -5.31 -0.76 2.04
N PHE A 37 -5.93 -0.52 3.19
CA PHE A 37 -7.34 -0.84 3.41
C PHE A 37 -8.26 -0.05 2.48
N VAL A 38 -8.07 1.26 2.40
CA VAL A 38 -8.86 2.15 1.54
C VAL A 38 -8.72 1.74 0.08
N ASN A 39 -7.49 1.50 -0.40
CA ASN A 39 -7.25 1.10 -1.79
C ASN A 39 -7.97 -0.22 -2.12
N ILE A 40 -7.82 -1.25 -1.28
CA ILE A 40 -8.51 -2.53 -1.50
C ILE A 40 -10.03 -2.36 -1.41
N ARG A 41 -10.53 -1.61 -0.43
CA ARG A 41 -11.97 -1.32 -0.30
C ARG A 41 -12.48 -0.68 -1.57
N ASP A 42 -11.84 0.39 -2.02
CA ASP A 42 -12.28 1.16 -3.18
C ASP A 42 -12.25 0.30 -4.45
N TYR A 43 -11.21 -0.52 -4.63
CA TYR A 43 -11.12 -1.50 -5.72
C TYR A 43 -12.25 -2.55 -5.66
N LEU A 44 -12.58 -3.07 -4.49
CA LEU A 44 -13.64 -4.09 -4.34
C LEU A 44 -15.05 -3.49 -4.45
N THR A 45 -15.22 -2.21 -4.12
CA THR A 45 -16.50 -1.50 -4.22
C THR A 45 -16.70 -0.75 -5.52
N SER A 46 -15.66 -0.62 -6.35
CA SER A 46 -15.80 0.00 -7.66
C SER A 46 -16.66 -0.90 -8.56
N ASP A 47 -17.60 -0.28 -9.27
CA ASP A 47 -18.38 -0.97 -10.29
C ASP A 47 -17.44 -1.58 -11.33
N TRP A 48 -17.78 -2.77 -11.83
CA TRP A 48 -17.05 -3.38 -12.93
C TRP A 48 -17.29 -2.56 -14.21
N GLU A 49 -16.44 -1.57 -14.46
CA GLU A 49 -16.45 -0.71 -15.65
C GLU A 49 -15.82 -1.40 -16.89
N GLY A 50 -15.77 -2.74 -16.92
CA GLY A 50 -15.01 -3.52 -17.91
C GLY A 50 -15.60 -3.61 -19.34
N GLY A 51 -16.52 -2.71 -19.71
CA GLY A 51 -17.07 -2.65 -21.06
C GLY A 51 -16.29 -1.69 -21.96
N ILE A 52 -16.04 -2.07 -23.23
CA ILE A 52 -15.38 -1.21 -24.25
C ILE A 52 -16.02 0.19 -24.32
N ASN A 53 -17.34 0.28 -24.13
CA ASN A 53 -18.08 1.55 -24.10
C ASN A 53 -17.62 2.51 -23.01
N PHE A 54 -17.15 2.01 -21.88
CA PHE A 54 -16.67 2.84 -20.79
C PHE A 54 -15.29 3.43 -21.12
N GLY A 55 -14.37 2.62 -21.67
CA GLY A 55 -13.08 3.10 -22.16
C GLY A 55 -13.20 4.08 -23.33
N LEU A 56 -14.16 3.86 -24.24
CA LEU A 56 -14.48 4.80 -25.31
C LEU A 56 -14.99 6.16 -24.78
N LYS A 57 -15.74 6.16 -23.67
CA LYS A 57 -16.23 7.41 -23.04
C LYS A 57 -15.15 8.14 -22.25
N ARG A 58 -14.22 7.41 -21.60
CA ARG A 58 -13.04 7.99 -20.91
C ARG A 58 -11.97 8.52 -21.88
N GLY A 59 -11.97 8.05 -23.14
CA GLY A 59 -10.98 8.42 -24.16
C GLY A 59 -9.66 7.64 -24.09
N TYR A 60 -9.55 6.70 -23.13
CA TYR A 60 -8.44 5.78 -22.94
C TYR A 60 -8.92 4.56 -22.15
N LEU A 61 -8.20 3.43 -22.29
CA LEU A 61 -8.65 2.12 -21.76
C LEU A 61 -8.10 1.77 -20.37
N ILE A 62 -7.13 2.55 -19.84
CA ILE A 62 -6.39 2.26 -18.60
C ILE A 62 -6.45 3.44 -17.64
#